data_AF-A0A4Z2BAK3-F1
#
_entry.id   AF-A0A4Z2BAK3-F1
#
_cell.length_a   1.000
_cell.length_b   1.000
_cell.length_c   1.000
_cell.angle_alpha   90.00
_cell.angle_beta   90.00
_cell.angle_gamma   90.00
#
_symmetry.space_group_name_H-M   'P 1'
#
loop_
_entity.id
_entity.type
_entity.pdbx_description
1 polymer ?
#
loop_
_entity_poly.entity_id
_entity_poly.type
_entity_poly.pdbx_seq_one_letter_code
_entity_poly.pdbx_strand_id
1 'polypeptide(L)'
;MPEYKSETALNETDTTITILLKPAQPYGAPIRSYQLIVKENRTRSRRDALKSPECFSIPVSFRNASVLDSQYYIAAELLPSSLSIVQPFTVGDNKSYGGFWNSPLSPVKSYSIYLQATSRTNGETTINCVRMANKVVIGRGQKTTPYILVIPSEGDYCFLGQLF
;
A
#
# COMPACT_ATOMS: atom_id res chain seq x y z
N MET A 1 -12.61 -5.32 3.47
CA MET A 1 -11.52 -4.53 4.08
C MET A 1 -12.03 -3.12 4.34
N PRO A 2 -11.50 -2.37 5.32
CA PRO A 2 -11.88 -0.98 5.51
C PRO A 2 -11.43 -0.16 4.31
N GLU A 3 -12.22 0.85 3.95
CA GLU A 3 -11.82 1.78 2.89
C GLU A 3 -10.73 2.72 3.41
N TYR A 4 -9.59 2.70 2.72
CA TYR A 4 -8.56 3.71 2.86
C TYR A 4 -8.68 4.67 1.67
N LYS A 5 -8.89 5.96 1.95
CA LYS A 5 -8.64 7.00 0.93
C LYS A 5 -7.16 6.93 0.59
N SER A 6 -6.80 6.87 -0.69
CA SER A 6 -5.47 6.50 -1.22
C SER A 6 -4.29 7.41 -0.79
N GLU A 7 -4.46 8.30 0.18
CA GLU A 7 -3.54 9.41 0.47
C GLU A 7 -3.50 9.80 1.96
N THR A 8 -3.34 8.84 2.89
CA THR A 8 -3.15 9.20 4.31
C THR A 8 -1.90 8.56 4.90
N ALA A 9 -0.75 8.88 4.30
CA ALA A 9 0.50 8.81 5.04
C ALA A 9 0.46 9.90 6.11
N LEU A 10 0.60 9.54 7.37
CA LEU A 10 0.66 10.49 8.48
C LEU A 10 1.98 11.26 8.45
N ASN A 11 3.07 10.54 8.19
CA ASN A 11 4.42 11.09 8.09
C ASN A 11 5.21 10.26 7.07
N GLU A 12 6.04 10.91 6.28
CA GLU A 12 6.94 10.24 5.34
C GLU A 12 8.34 10.82 5.49
N THR A 13 9.34 9.95 5.57
CA THR A 13 10.76 10.29 5.51
C THR A 13 11.39 9.58 4.32
N ASP A 14 12.68 9.85 4.07
CA ASP A 14 13.47 9.19 3.04
C ASP A 14 13.44 7.66 3.13
N THR A 15 13.36 7.10 4.35
CA THR A 15 13.45 5.65 4.58
C THR A 15 12.23 5.06 5.29
N THR A 16 11.28 5.88 5.73
CA THR A 16 10.10 5.41 6.46
C THR A 16 8.82 6.07 5.99
N ILE A 17 7.70 5.39 6.21
CA ILE A 17 6.36 5.95 6.00
C ILE A 17 5.45 5.48 7.12
N THR A 18 4.79 6.42 7.77
CA THR A 18 3.84 6.16 8.85
C THR A 18 2.44 6.22 8.30
N ILE A 19 1.67 5.17 8.53
CA ILE A 19 0.30 5.01 8.04
C ILE A 19 -0.63 4.69 9.20
N LEU A 20 -1.92 4.99 9.04
CA LEU A 20 -2.92 4.68 10.04
C LEU A 20 -3.57 3.34 9.73
N LEU A 21 -3.31 2.31 10.53
CA LEU A 21 -3.95 1.01 10.41
C LEU A 21 -5.34 1.07 11.06
N LYS A 22 -6.35 0.59 10.33
CA LYS A 22 -7.72 0.42 10.80
C LYS A 22 -8.06 -1.07 10.86
N PRO A 23 -8.68 -1.54 11.95
CA PRO A 23 -9.23 -2.89 12.02
C PRO A 23 -10.19 -3.12 10.86
N ALA A 24 -10.12 -4.29 10.24
CA ALA A 24 -11.09 -4.67 9.23
C ALA A 24 -12.38 -5.17 9.89
N GLN A 25 -13.51 -4.85 9.28
CA GLN A 25 -14.80 -5.39 9.70
C GLN A 25 -14.91 -6.83 9.16
N PRO A 26 -14.98 -7.85 10.03
CA PRO A 26 -15.16 -9.23 9.60
C PRO A 26 -16.56 -9.39 8.99
N TYR A 27 -16.65 -9.84 7.73
CA TYR A 27 -17.91 -10.18 7.09
C TYR A 27 -18.05 -11.71 7.07
N GLY A 28 -18.75 -12.27 8.05
CA GLY A 28 -19.02 -13.71 8.14
C GLY A 28 -17.83 -14.62 8.48
N ALA A 29 -16.64 -14.06 8.70
CA ALA A 29 -15.41 -14.82 8.99
C ALA A 29 -14.51 -14.07 9.99
N PRO A 30 -14.02 -14.71 11.07
CA PRO A 30 -13.05 -14.07 11.95
C PRO A 30 -11.72 -13.82 11.22
N ILE A 31 -11.12 -12.67 11.50
CA ILE A 31 -9.79 -12.32 10.99
C ILE A 31 -8.74 -13.08 11.80
N ARG A 32 -7.82 -13.74 11.11
CA ARG A 32 -6.75 -14.54 11.70
C ARG A 32 -5.47 -13.73 11.87
N SER A 33 -5.08 -12.99 10.84
CA SER A 33 -3.91 -12.11 10.89
C SER A 33 -4.01 -10.97 9.90
N TYR A 34 -3.28 -9.89 10.19
CA TYR A 34 -3.07 -8.76 9.31
C TYR A 34 -1.62 -8.78 8.83
N GLN A 35 -1.40 -8.72 7.53
CA GLN A 35 -0.08 -8.67 6.93
C GLN A 35 0.12 -7.35 6.20
N LEU A 36 1.25 -6.72 6.46
CA LEU A 36 1.63 -5.46 5.85
C LEU A 36 2.63 -5.74 4.73
N ILE A 37 2.25 -5.37 3.51
CA ILE A 37 3.01 -5.65 2.30
C ILE A 37 3.61 -4.37 1.76
N VAL A 38 4.90 -4.41 1.47
CA VAL A 38 5.62 -3.34 0.79
C VAL A 38 5.92 -3.82 -0.62
N LYS A 39 5.37 -3.12 -1.60
CA LYS A 39 5.59 -3.39 -3.02
C LYS A 39 6.43 -2.29 -3.65
N GLU A 40 7.57 -2.63 -4.21
CA GLU A 40 8.40 -1.72 -4.99
C GLU A 40 7.70 -1.40 -6.33
N ASN A 41 7.49 -0.11 -6.59
CA ASN A 41 6.96 0.38 -7.85
C ASN A 41 8.13 0.52 -8.84
N ARG A 42 8.43 -0.54 -9.59
CA ARG A 42 9.31 -0.44 -10.77
C ARG A 42 8.60 0.41 -11.83
N THR A 43 9.34 1.14 -12.68
CA THR A 43 8.79 1.89 -13.82
C THR A 43 8.05 0.94 -14.76
N ARG A 44 6.73 0.80 -14.57
CA ARG A 44 5.91 -0.17 -15.30
C ARG A 44 5.35 0.43 -16.60
N SER A 45 5.34 -0.39 -17.63
CA SER A 45 4.69 -0.14 -18.93
C SER A 45 3.17 0.06 -18.76
N ARG A 46 2.54 0.89 -19.61
CA ARG A 46 1.11 1.25 -19.58
C ARG A 46 0.13 0.06 -19.44
N ARG A 47 0.55 -1.17 -19.74
CA ARG A 47 -0.28 -2.40 -19.66
C ARG A 47 -0.58 -2.88 -18.24
N ASP A 48 0.22 -2.53 -17.24
CA ASP A 48 0.03 -3.02 -15.86
C ASP A 48 -0.94 -2.17 -15.04
N ALA A 49 -1.31 -0.97 -15.52
CA ALA A 49 -2.26 -0.08 -14.85
C ALA A 49 -3.72 -0.57 -14.95
N LEU A 50 -4.01 -1.52 -15.85
CA LEU A 50 -5.36 -2.08 -16.06
C LEU A 50 -5.66 -3.31 -15.18
N LYS A 51 -4.65 -3.86 -14.48
CA LYS A 51 -4.84 -5.02 -13.60
C LYS A 51 -5.24 -4.54 -12.22
N SER A 52 -6.41 -4.97 -11.74
CA SER A 52 -6.79 -4.83 -10.34
C SER A 52 -5.69 -5.44 -9.44
N PRO A 53 -5.43 -4.85 -8.27
CA PRO A 53 -4.42 -5.41 -7.37
C PRO A 53 -4.88 -6.78 -6.89
N GLU A 54 -4.28 -7.83 -7.44
CA GLU A 54 -4.39 -9.18 -6.90
C GLU A 54 -3.67 -9.22 -5.54
N CYS A 55 -4.30 -9.86 -4.55
CA CYS A 55 -3.73 -9.96 -3.21
C CYS A 55 -2.50 -10.87 -3.18
N PHE A 56 -1.70 -10.76 -2.11
CA PHE A 56 -0.40 -11.41 -2.04
C PHE A 56 -0.52 -12.76 -1.31
N SER A 57 -0.76 -13.82 -2.08
CA SER A 57 -0.99 -15.18 -1.55
C SER A 57 0.29 -15.90 -1.12
N ILE A 58 1.44 -15.55 -1.71
CA ILE A 58 2.73 -16.19 -1.39
C ILE A 58 3.46 -15.32 -0.36
N PRO A 59 3.77 -15.84 0.85
CA PRO A 59 4.51 -15.08 1.83
C PRO A 59 5.98 -14.94 1.42
N VAL A 60 6.42 -13.72 1.16
CA VAL A 60 7.80 -13.40 0.79
C VAL A 60 8.42 -12.52 1.87
N SER A 61 9.49 -12.96 2.50
CA SER A 61 10.26 -12.14 3.43
C SER A 61 11.18 -11.17 2.68
N PHE A 62 11.61 -10.09 3.33
CA PHE A 62 12.54 -9.14 2.73
C PHE A 62 13.82 -9.81 2.18
N ARG A 63 14.39 -10.76 2.93
CA ARG A 63 15.59 -11.51 2.52
C ARG A 63 15.35 -12.38 1.27
N ASN A 64 14.17 -13.00 1.19
CA ASN A 64 13.82 -13.88 0.07
C ASN A 64 13.37 -13.09 -1.16
N ALA A 65 12.92 -11.84 -1.01
CA ALA A 65 12.45 -11.03 -2.11
C ALA A 65 13.51 -10.87 -3.20
N SER A 66 14.78 -10.67 -2.84
CA SER A 66 15.88 -10.58 -3.80
C SER A 66 16.15 -11.90 -4.51
N VAL A 67 16.06 -13.03 -3.80
CA VAL A 67 16.31 -14.38 -4.36
C VAL A 67 15.20 -14.78 -5.32
N LEU A 68 13.96 -14.41 -5.01
CA LEU A 68 12.77 -14.74 -5.81
C LEU A 68 12.45 -13.69 -6.89
N ASP A 69 13.28 -12.65 -7.05
CA ASP A 69 12.98 -11.42 -7.82
C ASP A 69 11.55 -10.90 -7.58
N SER A 70 11.09 -11.00 -6.33
CA SER A 70 9.77 -10.52 -5.94
C SER A 70 9.80 -9.00 -5.82
N GLN A 71 8.80 -8.35 -6.42
CA GLN A 71 8.61 -6.91 -6.30
C GLN A 71 7.91 -6.51 -5.00
N TYR A 72 7.57 -7.48 -4.13
CA TYR A 72 6.96 -7.24 -2.84
C TYR A 72 7.55 -8.12 -1.76
N TYR A 73 7.44 -7.65 -0.52
CA TYR A 73 7.75 -8.42 0.67
C TYR A 73 6.78 -8.08 1.80
N ILE A 74 6.63 -9.01 2.74
CA ILE A 74 5.90 -8.80 3.99
C ILE A 74 6.85 -8.07 4.95
N ALA A 75 6.44 -6.89 5.38
CA ALA A 75 7.16 -6.08 6.36
C ALA A 75 6.76 -6.41 7.80
N ALA A 76 5.50 -6.81 8.01
CA ALA A 76 4.98 -7.15 9.32
C ALA A 76 3.81 -8.12 9.23
N GLU A 77 3.72 -9.00 10.22
CA GLU A 77 2.49 -9.73 10.53
C GLU A 77 2.01 -9.36 11.93
N LEU A 78 0.75 -8.95 12.02
CA LEU A 78 0.09 -8.43 13.20
C LEU A 78 -1.10 -9.34 13.56
N LEU A 79 -1.22 -9.64 14.86
CA LEU A 79 -2.37 -10.38 15.37
C LEU A 79 -3.61 -9.48 15.46
N PRO A 80 -4.82 -10.04 15.34
CA PRO A 80 -6.05 -9.26 15.49
C PRO A 80 -6.15 -8.50 16.81
N SER A 81 -5.60 -9.08 17.89
CA SER A 81 -5.52 -8.44 19.21
C SER A 81 -4.65 -7.18 19.24
N SER A 82 -3.64 -7.11 18.36
CA SER A 82 -2.74 -5.95 18.23
C SER A 82 -3.29 -4.83 17.36
N LEU A 83 -4.38 -5.08 16.62
CA LEU A 83 -5.07 -4.11 15.78
C LEU A 83 -6.57 -4.12 16.11
N SER A 84 -6.88 -3.85 17.39
CA SER A 84 -8.25 -3.76 17.91
C SER A 84 -8.84 -2.35 17.75
N ILE A 85 -7.98 -1.34 17.70
CA ILE A 85 -8.32 0.06 17.47
C ILE A 85 -7.48 0.63 16.33
N VAL A 86 -7.86 1.82 15.87
CA VAL A 86 -7.13 2.55 14.86
C VAL A 86 -5.79 3.02 15.44
N GLN A 87 -4.67 2.66 14.82
CA GLN A 87 -3.33 2.99 15.35
C GLN A 87 -2.31 3.32 14.25
N PRO A 88 -1.30 4.17 14.54
CA PRO A 88 -0.22 4.41 13.60
C PRO A 88 0.72 3.20 13.50
N PHE A 89 1.24 2.95 12.30
CA PHE A 89 2.30 1.99 12.05
C PHE A 89 3.34 2.59 11.12
N THR A 90 4.62 2.44 11.47
CA THR A 90 5.74 2.96 10.67
C THR A 90 6.38 1.83 9.88
N VAL A 91 6.23 1.88 8.56
CA VAL A 91 6.96 1.01 7.64
C VAL A 91 8.39 1.53 7.49
N GLY A 92 9.37 0.64 7.53
CA GLY A 92 10.79 0.95 7.46
C GLY A 92 11.46 1.27 8.80
N ASP A 93 10.81 0.99 9.93
CA ASP A 93 11.34 1.28 11.27
C ASP A 93 12.44 0.32 11.75
N ASN A 94 12.88 -0.61 10.88
CA ASN A 94 13.93 -1.59 11.14
C ASN A 94 13.63 -2.57 12.27
N LYS A 95 12.36 -2.75 12.65
CA LYS A 95 11.94 -3.74 13.65
C LYS A 95 11.42 -5.01 13.00
N SER A 96 11.25 -6.06 13.78
CA SER A 96 10.64 -7.31 13.31
C SER A 96 9.26 -7.52 13.96
N TYR A 97 8.28 -7.93 13.15
CA TYR A 97 6.89 -8.11 13.55
C TYR A 97 6.38 -9.45 13.02
N GLY A 98 5.98 -10.36 13.91
CA GLY A 98 5.46 -11.67 13.52
C GLY A 98 6.45 -12.51 12.70
N GLY A 99 7.76 -12.35 12.93
CA GLY A 99 8.82 -13.05 12.19
C GLY A 99 9.25 -12.37 10.88
N PHE A 100 8.60 -11.27 10.48
CA PHE A 100 8.98 -10.48 9.30
C PHE A 100 9.79 -9.25 9.71
N TRP A 101 10.83 -8.95 8.94
CA TRP A 101 11.67 -7.77 9.16
C TRP A 101 11.17 -6.58 8.34
N ASN A 102 10.85 -5.49 9.02
CA ASN A 102 10.42 -4.22 8.46
C ASN A 102 11.64 -3.38 8.05
N SER A 103 12.35 -3.84 7.02
CA SER A 103 13.56 -3.18 6.51
C SER A 103 13.29 -1.72 6.13
N PRO A 104 14.22 -0.78 6.41
CA PRO A 104 14.14 0.59 5.91
C PRO A 104 13.88 0.65 4.41
N LEU A 105 13.02 1.58 4.00
CA LEU A 105 12.73 1.83 2.59
C LEU A 105 13.92 2.55 1.94
N SER A 106 14.10 2.33 0.64
CA SER A 106 15.12 3.04 -0.12
C SER A 106 14.63 4.44 -0.51
N PRO A 107 15.44 5.51 -0.31
CA PRO A 107 15.08 6.88 -0.67
C PRO A 107 14.95 7.10 -2.18
N VAL A 108 15.55 6.23 -2.98
CA VAL A 108 15.58 6.33 -4.45
C VAL A 108 14.57 5.38 -5.12
N LYS A 109 13.67 4.76 -4.34
CA LYS A 109 12.63 3.88 -4.85
C LYS A 109 11.25 4.29 -4.37
N SER A 110 10.27 4.12 -5.24
CA SER A 110 8.86 4.35 -4.92
C SER A 110 8.24 3.03 -4.43
N TYR A 111 7.38 3.09 -3.43
CA TYR A 111 6.71 1.92 -2.85
C TYR A 111 5.21 2.14 -2.75
N SER A 112 4.43 1.08 -2.99
CA SER A 112 3.02 0.99 -2.66
C SER A 112 2.86 0.12 -1.41
N ILE A 113 2.17 0.63 -0.40
CA ILE A 113 1.94 -0.06 0.87
C ILE A 113 0.53 -0.65 0.86
N TYR A 114 0.42 -1.94 1.17
CA TYR A 114 -0.84 -2.65 1.26
C TYR A 114 -1.02 -3.26 2.65
N LEU A 115 -2.25 -3.29 3.11
CA LEU A 115 -2.68 -4.10 4.24
C LEU A 115 -3.54 -5.22 3.69
N GLN A 116 -3.24 -6.45 4.08
CA GLN A 116 -4.09 -7.59 3.81
C GLN A 116 -4.53 -8.25 5.10
N ALA A 117 -5.78 -8.67 5.16
CA ALA A 117 -6.30 -9.50 6.23
C ALA A 117 -6.54 -10.91 5.70
N THR A 118 -6.12 -11.89 6.48
CA THR A 118 -6.48 -13.29 6.26
C THR A 118 -7.65 -13.63 7.17
N SER A 119 -8.72 -14.20 6.60
CA SER A 119 -9.85 -14.74 7.36
C SER A 119 -9.96 -16.23 7.13
N ARG A 120 -10.53 -16.95 8.08
CA ARG A 120 -10.73 -18.40 7.96
C ARG A 120 -12.15 -18.78 8.30
N THR A 121 -12.84 -19.41 7.35
CA THR A 121 -14.20 -19.95 7.53
C THR A 121 -14.25 -21.34 6.93
N ASN A 122 -14.82 -22.31 7.66
CA ASN A 122 -15.03 -23.69 7.19
C ASN A 122 -13.75 -24.39 6.67
N GLY A 123 -12.59 -24.04 7.22
CA GLY A 123 -11.29 -24.59 6.81
C GLY A 123 -10.61 -23.83 5.66
N GLU A 124 -11.35 -23.01 4.92
CA GLU A 124 -10.87 -22.19 3.81
C GLU A 124 -10.27 -20.87 4.32
N THR A 125 -9.12 -20.47 3.77
CA THR A 125 -8.46 -19.20 4.09
C THR A 125 -8.68 -18.22 2.95
N THR A 126 -9.32 -17.10 3.24
CA THR A 126 -9.56 -16.03 2.28
C THR A 126 -8.62 -14.86 2.58
N ILE A 127 -8.10 -14.23 1.53
CA ILE A 127 -7.23 -13.05 1.63
C ILE A 127 -7.96 -11.87 1.04
N ASN A 128 -8.03 -10.77 1.78
CA ASN A 128 -8.53 -9.50 1.28
C ASN A 128 -7.45 -8.44 1.50
N CYS A 129 -7.20 -7.60 0.50
CA CYS A 129 -6.11 -6.64 0.52
C CYS A 129 -6.60 -5.26 0.07
N VAL A 130 -6.00 -4.23 0.63
CA VAL A 130 -6.29 -2.83 0.30
C VAL A 130 -5.00 -2.03 0.26
N ARG A 131 -4.88 -1.17 -0.74
CA ARG A 131 -3.76 -0.24 -0.85
C ARG A 131 -3.99 0.93 0.09
N MET A 132 -3.02 1.19 0.95
CA MET A 132 -3.14 2.19 2.02
C MET A 132 -2.46 3.50 1.69
N ALA A 133 -1.23 3.44 1.15
CA ALA A 133 -0.39 4.61 0.94
C ALA A 133 0.65 4.35 -0.15
N ASN A 134 1.29 5.43 -0.61
CA ASN A 134 2.46 5.37 -1.46
C ASN A 134 3.56 6.24 -0.91
N LYS A 135 4.76 5.68 -0.93
CA LYS A 135 5.99 6.45 -0.88
C LYS A 135 6.44 6.70 -2.31
N VAL A 136 6.58 7.95 -2.70
CA VAL A 136 7.08 8.32 -4.03
C VAL A 136 8.44 8.97 -3.86
N VAL A 137 9.38 8.62 -4.75
CA VAL A 137 10.65 9.34 -4.81
C VAL A 137 10.35 10.76 -5.29
N ILE A 138 10.63 11.75 -4.44
CA ILE A 138 10.64 13.15 -4.83
C ILE A 138 11.93 13.39 -5.60
N GLY A 139 11.99 12.87 -6.83
CA GLY A 139 13.02 13.29 -7.77
C GLY A 139 12.82 14.78 -8.06
N ARG A 140 13.91 15.56 -8.05
CA ARG A 140 13.94 16.87 -8.73
C ARG A 140 13.44 16.65 -10.17
N GLY A 141 12.16 16.92 -10.43
CA GLY A 141 11.59 16.70 -11.77
C GLY A 141 10.14 16.20 -11.85
N GLN A 142 9.39 16.06 -10.76
CA GLN A 142 7.93 16.08 -10.89
C GLN A 142 7.47 17.54 -10.87
N LYS A 143 7.45 18.17 -12.04
CA LYS A 143 6.47 19.24 -12.29
C LYS A 143 5.11 18.56 -12.15
N THR A 144 4.55 18.57 -10.95
CA THR A 144 3.11 18.46 -10.77
C THR A 144 2.56 19.65 -11.53
N THR A 145 2.20 19.47 -12.80
CA THR A 145 1.31 20.41 -13.47
C THR A 145 0.06 20.46 -12.61
N PRO A 146 -0.25 21.58 -11.94
CA PRO A 146 -1.52 21.67 -11.26
C PRO A 146 -2.58 21.63 -12.36
N TYR A 147 -3.36 20.55 -12.39
CA TYR A 147 -4.63 20.58 -13.13
C TYR A 147 -5.52 21.54 -12.35
N ILE A 148 -5.53 22.81 -12.76
CA ILE A 148 -6.52 23.77 -12.28
C ILE A 148 -7.84 23.32 -12.91
N LEU A 149 -8.75 22.81 -12.09
CA LEU A 149 -10.12 22.55 -12.49
C LEU A 149 -10.82 23.90 -12.62
N VAL A 150 -10.78 24.50 -13.82
CA VAL A 150 -11.61 25.65 -14.13
C VAL A 150 -13.00 25.10 -14.43
N ILE A 151 -13.95 25.29 -13.51
CA ILE A 151 -15.36 24.98 -13.73
C ILE A 151 -15.97 26.23 -14.38
N PRO A 152 -16.29 26.24 -15.70
CA PRO A 152 -17.07 27.33 -16.26
C PRO A 152 -18.52 27.23 -15.76
N SER A 153 -19.06 28.35 -15.32
CA SER A 153 -20.48 28.55 -15.11
C SER A 153 -21.20 28.51 -16.45
N GLU A 154 -22.08 27.51 -16.59
CA GLU A 154 -23.13 27.36 -17.60
C GLU A 154 -22.70 27.15 -19.08
N GLY A 155 -23.14 26.01 -19.62
CA GLY A 155 -23.34 25.80 -21.06
C GLY A 155 -22.15 25.27 -21.86
N ASP A 156 -22.20 23.97 -22.17
CA ASP A 156 -21.60 23.31 -23.35
C ASP A 156 -20.07 23.00 -23.39
N TYR A 157 -19.79 21.69 -23.24
CA TYR A 157 -18.64 20.86 -23.66
C TYR A 157 -17.20 21.37 -23.48
N CYS A 158 -16.50 20.90 -22.42
CA CYS A 158 -15.07 21.11 -22.22
C CYS A 158 -14.19 20.23 -23.12
N PHE A 159 -13.40 20.86 -24.00
CA PHE A 159 -12.27 20.25 -24.71
C PHE A 159 -11.03 20.17 -23.79
N LEU A 160 -10.35 19.01 -23.75
CA LEU A 160 -9.03 18.86 -23.12
C LEU A 160 -7.95 19.42 -24.05
N GLY A 161 -7.46 20.64 -23.80
CA GLY A 161 -6.29 21.21 -24.46
C GLY A 161 -5.02 21.04 -23.61
N GLN A 162 -3.97 20.47 -24.19
CA GLN A 162 -2.65 20.30 -23.57
C GLN A 162 -1.71 21.40 -24.09
N LEU A 163 -1.14 22.24 -23.22
CA LEU A 163 -0.12 23.24 -23.60
C LEU A 163 1.29 22.61 -23.49
N PHE A 164 2.10 22.81 -24.53
CA PHE A 164 3.52 22.40 -24.63
C PHE A 164 4.44 23.33 -23.83
#